data_AF-A0A967WVX7-F1
#
_entry.id   AF-A0A967WVX7-F1
#
_cell.length_a   1.000
_cell.length_b   1.000
_cell.length_c   1.000
_cell.angle_alpha   90.00
_cell.angle_beta   90.00
_cell.angle_gamma   90.00
#
_symmetry.space_group_name_H-M   'P 1'
#
loop_
_entity.id
_entity.type
_entity.pdbx_description
1 polymer ?
#
loop_
_entity_poly.entity_id
_entity_poly.type
_entity_poly.pdbx_seq_one_letter_code
_entity_poly.pdbx_strand_id
1 'polypeptide(L)'
;MVIVTPTDQNYWIGAARDLSQRGINIVAVLLEAYSFGHPVGNEDLLAELSISGISTYLVREGDDLAQALARPYAHGVKPLGRSVQPG
;
A
#
# COMPACT_ATOMS: atom_id res chain seq x y z
N MET A 1 9.81 -7.25 1.39
CA MET A 1 8.74 -8.20 1.06
C MET A 1 7.73 -7.51 0.18
N VAL A 2 7.15 -8.24 -0.78
CA VAL A 2 6.14 -7.73 -1.71
C VAL A 2 4.84 -8.49 -1.49
N ILE A 3 3.74 -7.76 -1.33
CA ILE A 3 2.38 -8.32 -1.24
C ILE A 3 1.66 -7.94 -2.53
N VAL A 4 1.15 -8.94 -3.26
CA VAL A 4 0.38 -8.74 -4.49
C VAL A 4 -1.01 -9.30 -4.25
N THR A 5 -2.05 -8.48 -4.38
CA THR A 5 -3.42 -8.92 -4.06
C THR A 5 -4.49 -8.14 -4.83
N PRO A 6 -5.58 -8.80 -5.27
CA PRO A 6 -6.78 -8.16 -5.79
C PRO A 6 -7.82 -7.84 -4.71
N THR A 7 -7.54 -8.12 -3.43
CA THR A 7 -8.51 -7.94 -2.34
C THR A 7 -8.81 -6.47 -2.08
N ASP A 8 -10.07 -6.15 -1.80
CA ASP A 8 -10.53 -4.89 -1.20
C ASP A 8 -10.49 -4.91 0.34
N GLN A 9 -10.37 -6.10 0.93
CA GLN A 9 -10.36 -6.31 2.38
C GLN A 9 -9.03 -5.93 3.08
N ASN A 10 -9.12 -5.35 4.28
CA ASN A 10 -7.98 -4.79 5.04
C ASN A 10 -7.31 -5.73 6.06
N TYR A 11 -7.77 -6.98 6.20
CA TYR A 11 -7.32 -7.91 7.25
C TYR A 11 -5.79 -8.13 7.32
N TRP A 12 -5.09 -7.90 6.21
CA TRP A 12 -3.64 -8.13 6.10
C TRP A 12 -2.81 -6.89 6.45
N ILE A 13 -3.40 -5.69 6.47
CA ILE A 13 -2.68 -4.43 6.71
C ILE A 13 -2.06 -4.42 8.10
N GLY A 14 -2.74 -4.95 9.10
CA GLY A 14 -2.21 -5.07 10.46
C GLY A 14 -0.89 -5.85 10.50
N ALA A 15 -0.87 -7.04 9.88
CA ALA A 15 0.34 -7.86 9.80
C ALA A 15 1.46 -7.16 9.00
N ALA A 16 1.12 -6.50 7.88
CA ALA A 16 2.09 -5.75 7.09
C ALA A 16 2.70 -4.58 7.89
N ARG A 17 1.88 -3.87 8.66
CA ARG A 17 2.31 -2.79 9.55
C ARG A 17 3.25 -3.29 10.65
N ASP A 18 2.92 -4.42 11.28
CA ASP A 18 3.76 -5.02 12.33
C ASP A 18 5.14 -5.43 11.79
N LEU A 19 5.20 -5.97 10.57
CA LEU A 19 6.45 -6.29 9.91
C LEU A 19 7.25 -5.03 9.55
N SER A 20 6.57 -3.98 9.06
CA SER A 20 7.19 -2.68 8.77
C SER A 20 7.81 -2.04 10.02
N GLN A 21 7.11 -2.09 11.15
CA GLN A 21 7.62 -1.61 12.44
C GLN A 21 8.85 -2.38 12.94
N ARG A 22 9.02 -3.63 12.51
CA ARG A 22 10.22 -4.45 12.78
C ARG A 22 11.36 -4.21 11.80
N GLY A 23 11.23 -3.20 10.93
CA GLY A 23 12.25 -2.80 9.96
C GLY A 23 12.20 -3.56 8.63
N ILE A 24 11.16 -4.39 8.41
CA ILE A 24 11.00 -5.08 7.12
C ILE A 24 10.38 -4.10 6.13
N ASN A 25 11.08 -3.84 5.03
CA ASN A 25 10.52 -3.02 3.95
C ASN A 25 9.36 -3.77 3.27
N ILE A 26 8.14 -3.25 3.37
CA ILE A 26 6.94 -3.79 2.74
C ILE A 26 6.53 -2.90 1.56
N VAL A 27 6.28 -3.53 0.42
CA VAL A 27 5.64 -2.91 -0.74
C VAL A 27 4.35 -3.66 -1.05
N ALA A 28 3.26 -2.92 -1.23
CA ALA A 28 1.99 -3.45 -1.69
C ALA A 28 1.82 -3.19 -3.20
N VAL A 29 1.41 -4.21 -3.94
CA VAL A 29 0.94 -4.10 -5.31
C VAL A 29 -0.52 -4.54 -5.30
N LEU A 30 -1.41 -3.56 -5.35
CA LEU A 30 -2.84 -3.81 -5.45
C LEU A 30 -3.23 -3.95 -6.91
N LEU A 31 -3.89 -5.06 -7.24
CA LEU A 31 -4.66 -5.18 -8.45
C LEU A 31 -6.02 -4.54 -8.15
N GLU A 32 -6.37 -3.46 -8.84
CA GLU A 32 -7.59 -2.72 -8.50
C GLU A 32 -8.83 -3.60 -8.75
N ALA A 33 -9.48 -4.01 -7.67
CA ALA A 33 -10.53 -5.01 -7.67
C ALA A 33 -11.65 -4.65 -8.67
N TYR A 34 -12.06 -3.38 -8.69
CA TYR A 34 -13.12 -2.89 -9.57
C TYR A 34 -12.78 -3.05 -11.06
N SER A 35 -11.59 -2.65 -11.49
CA SER A 35 -11.13 -2.82 -12.87
C SER A 35 -11.08 -4.28 -13.30
N PHE A 36 -10.89 -5.22 -12.37
CA PHE A 36 -10.92 -6.66 -12.63
C PHE A 36 -12.30 -7.29 -12.38
N GLY A 37 -13.38 -6.49 -12.29
CA GLY A 37 -14.77 -6.95 -12.24
C GLY A 37 -15.38 -7.11 -10.85
N HIS A 38 -14.71 -6.66 -9.78
CA HIS A 38 -15.29 -6.61 -8.45
C HIS A 38 -16.28 -5.43 -8.33
N PRO A 39 -17.38 -5.53 -7.56
CA PRO A 39 -18.34 -4.43 -7.45
C PRO A 39 -17.83 -3.22 -6.66
N VAL A 40 -16.72 -3.36 -5.93
CA VAL A 40 -16.14 -2.33 -5.05
C VAL A 40 -14.68 -2.11 -5.42
N GLY A 41 -14.23 -0.85 -5.34
CA GLY A 41 -12.84 -0.45 -5.53
C GLY A 41 -11.99 -0.62 -4.28
N ASN A 42 -10.78 -0.05 -4.30
CA ASN A 42 -9.80 -0.18 -3.21
C ASN A 42 -9.56 1.15 -2.49
N GLU A 43 -10.45 2.14 -2.60
CA GLU A 43 -10.25 3.50 -2.09
C GLU A 43 -9.96 3.51 -0.58
N ASP A 44 -10.75 2.80 0.21
CA ASP A 44 -10.58 2.69 1.66
C ASP A 44 -9.28 1.95 2.02
N LEU A 45 -8.99 0.86 1.30
CA LEU A 45 -7.77 0.08 1.49
C LEU A 45 -6.51 0.91 1.17
N LEU A 46 -6.54 1.70 0.10
CA LEU A 46 -5.47 2.60 -0.31
C LEU A 46 -5.23 3.69 0.74
N ALA A 47 -6.30 4.23 1.35
CA ALA A 47 -6.19 5.20 2.42
C ALA A 47 -5.51 4.58 3.66
N GLU A 48 -5.91 3.39 4.07
CA GLU A 48 -5.31 2.68 5.21
C GLU A 48 -3.83 2.34 4.97
N LEU A 49 -3.46 1.94 3.75
CA LEU A 49 -2.07 1.65 3.40
C LEU A 49 -1.19 2.90 3.46
N SER A 50 -1.71 4.02 2.98
CA SER A 50 -1.03 5.32 3.05
C SER A 50 -0.77 5.73 4.51
N ILE A 51 -1.79 5.64 5.37
CA ILE A 51 -1.70 5.91 6.82
C ILE A 51 -0.71 4.96 7.51
N SER A 52 -0.65 3.71 7.06
CA SER A 52 0.26 2.69 7.60
C SER A 52 1.72 2.86 7.15
N GLY A 53 2.01 3.84 6.29
CA GLY A 53 3.36 4.08 5.79
C GLY A 53 3.82 3.02 4.77
N ILE A 54 2.89 2.27 4.17
CA ILE A 54 3.21 1.21 3.22
C ILE A 54 3.19 1.78 1.80
N SER A 55 4.32 1.66 1.09
CA SER A 55 4.40 2.07 -0.32
C SER A 55 3.53 1.17 -1.17
N THR A 56 2.59 1.77 -1.91
CA THR A 56 1.57 1.04 -2.64
C THR A 56 1.57 1.41 -4.11
N TYR A 57 1.58 0.39 -4.96
CA TYR A 57 1.35 0.48 -6.40
C TYR A 57 -0.05 -0.04 -6.69
N LEU A 58 -0.75 0.63 -7.61
CA LEU A 58 -2.08 0.24 -8.05
C LEU A 58 -2.01 -0.11 -9.53
N VAL A 59 -2.42 -1.32 -9.88
CA VAL A 59 -2.44 -1.84 -11.25
C VAL A 59 -3.89 -2.08 -11.62
N ARG A 60 -4.36 -1.46 -12.70
CA ARG A 60 -5.71 -1.68 -13.24
C ARG A 60 -5.70 -2.63 -14.41
N GLU A 61 -6.85 -3.22 -14.72
CA GLU A 61 -7.03 -3.96 -15.96
C GLU A 61 -6.67 -3.09 -17.17
N GLY A 62 -5.80 -3.60 -18.04
CA GLY A 62 -5.36 -2.91 -19.25
C GLY A 62 -4.16 -1.95 -19.08
N ASP A 63 -3.66 -1.75 -17.86
CA ASP A 63 -2.45 -0.96 -17.64
C ASP A 63 -1.22 -1.61 -18.28
N ASP A 64 -0.31 -0.77 -18.80
CA ASP A 64 1.07 -1.21 -19.01
C ASP A 64 1.74 -1.41 -17.65
N LEU A 65 2.13 -2.66 -17.38
CA LEU A 65 2.64 -3.05 -16.07
C LEU A 65 3.94 -2.32 -15.71
N ALA A 66 4.82 -2.06 -16.69
CA ALA A 66 6.07 -1.38 -16.42
C ALA A 66 5.83 0.08 -16.02
N GLN A 67 4.87 0.75 -16.64
CA GLN A 67 4.45 2.11 -16.26
C GLN A 67 3.74 2.13 -14.91
N ALA A 68 2.82 1.20 -14.64
CA ALA A 68 2.09 1.13 -13.38
C ALA A 68 3.00 0.91 -12.16
N LEU A 69 4.13 0.21 -12.36
CA LEU A 69 5.13 -0.07 -11.33
C LEU A 69 6.29 0.94 -11.30
N ALA A 70 6.32 1.93 -12.20
CA ALA A 70 7.43 2.90 -12.27
C ALA A 70 7.45 3.86 -11.08
N ARG A 71 6.28 4.19 -10.51
CA ARG A 71 6.14 5.09 -9.35
C ARG A 71 4.98 4.64 -8.44
N PRO A 72 5.15 4.68 -7.12
CA PRO A 72 4.07 4.31 -6.20
C PRO A 72 2.87 5.24 -6.35
N TYR A 73 1.67 4.65 -6.40
CA TYR A 73 0.39 5.35 -6.40
C TYR A 73 0.18 6.13 -5.09
N ALA A 74 0.49 5.48 -3.97
CA ALA A 74 0.52 6.11 -2.65
C ALA A 74 1.90 5.92 -2.04
N HIS A 75 2.52 7.03 -1.65
CA HIS A 75 3.71 7.00 -0.81
C HIS A 75 3.25 6.95 0.63
N GLY A 76 3.65 5.90 1.34
CA GLY A 76 3.41 5.81 2.77
C GLY A 76 4.02 7.03 3.47
N VAL A 77 3.18 7.80 4.17
CA VAL A 77 3.69 8.88 5.01
C VAL A 77 4.29 8.23 6.24
N LYS A 78 5.60 7.96 6.21
CA LYS A 78 6.33 7.58 7.43
C LYS A 78 6.15 8.75 8.41
N PRO A 79 5.49 8.58 9.56
CA PRO A 79 5.46 9.64 10.56
C PRO A 79 6.92 9.97 10.86
N LEU A 80 7.35 11.20 10.55
CA LEU A 80 8.63 11.70 11.01
C LEU A 80 8.63 11.47 12.51
N GLY A 81 9.48 10.55 12.97
CA GLY A 81 9.64 10.33 14.40
C GLY A 81 9.88 11.70 15.02
N ARG A 82 8.99 12.11 15.94
CA ARG A 82 9.14 13.36 16.68
C ARG A 82 10.52 13.30 17.33
N SER A 83 11.50 13.96 16.73
CA SER A 83 12.79 14.20 17.35
C SER A 83 12.53 15.17 18.49
N VAL A 84 12.20 14.63 19.66
CA VAL A 84 12.33 15.37 20.91
C VAL A 84 13.84 15.55 21.07
N GLN A 85 14.34 16.72 20.69
CA GLN A 85 15.66 17.17 21.10
C GLN A 85 15.54 17.63 22.57
N PRO A 86 16.27 17.05 23.51
CA PRO A 86 16.54 17.71 24.79
C PRO A 86 17.71 18.68 24.58
N GLY A 87 17.47 19.96 24.86
CA GLY A 87 18.47 21.03 24.86
C GLY A 87 17.89 22.26 25.53
#